data_AF-A0A939K5X0-F1
#
_entry.id   AF-A0A939K5X0-F1
#
_cell.length_a   1.000
_cell.length_b   1.000
_cell.length_c   1.000
_cell.angle_alpha   90.00
_cell.angle_beta   90.00
_cell.angle_gamma   90.00
#
_symmetry.space_group_name_H-M   'P 1'
#
loop_
_entity.id
_entity.type
_entity.pdbx_description
1 polymer ?
#
loop_
_entity_poly.entity_id
_entity_poly.type
_entity_poly.pdbx_seq_one_letter_code
_entity_poly.pdbx_strand_id
1 'polypeptide(L)' 'EKGIEQGIEKGIEKGIEKGIEKVAKALKEQNIAIEIIAESTGLSYEAIQRI' A
#
# COMPACT_ATOMS: atom_id res chain seq x y z
N GLU A 1 1.24 -10.93 -27.74
CA GLU A 1 1.62 -11.43 -26.40
C GLU A 1 2.13 -10.36 -25.45
N LYS A 2 3.19 -9.60 -25.76
CA LYS A 2 3.80 -8.62 -24.81
C LYS A 2 2.83 -7.60 -24.18
N GLY A 3 1.82 -7.13 -24.92
CA GLY A 3 0.85 -6.17 -24.38
C GLY A 3 -0.06 -6.72 -23.28
N ILE A 4 -0.39 -8.01 -23.32
CA ILE A 4 -1.23 -8.66 -22.29
C ILE A 4 -0.41 -8.88 -21.02
N GLU A 5 0.82 -9.37 -21.16
CA GLU A 5 1.75 -9.58 -20.05
C GLU A 5 2.03 -8.27 -19.29
N GLN A 6 2.36 -7.20 -20.02
CA GLN A 6 2.54 -5.86 -19.43
C GLN A 6 1.28 -5.32 -18.77
N GLY A 7 0.09 -5.62 -19.33
CA GLY A 7 -1.19 -5.22 -18.75
C GLY A 7 -1.45 -5.93 -17.41
N ILE A 8 -1.15 -7.23 -17.35
CA ILE A 8 -1.31 -8.04 -16.14
C ILE A 8 -0.32 -7.59 -15.05
N GLU A 9 0.95 -7.42 -15.39
CA GLU A 9 1.99 -6.96 -14.44
C GLU A 9 1.62 -5.61 -13.80
N LYS A 10 1.24 -4.63 -14.63
CA LYS A 10 0.78 -3.31 -14.14
C LYS A 10 -0.49 -3.41 -13.31
N GLY A 11 -1.39 -4.34 -13.64
CA GLY A 11 -2.62 -4.57 -12.88
C GLY A 11 -2.33 -5.11 -11.48
N ILE A 12 -1.42 -6.08 -11.39
CA ILE A 12 -0.98 -6.69 -10.14
C ILE A 12 -0.27 -5.67 -9.26
N GLU A 13 0.71 -4.93 -9.80
CA GLU A 13 1.46 -3.90 -9.07
C GLU A 13 0.52 -2.84 -8.46
N LYS A 14 -0.40 -2.28 -9.28
CA LYS A 14 -1.40 -1.32 -8.81
C LYS A 14 -2.37 -1.90 -7.79
N GLY A 15 -2.69 -3.19 -7.90
CA GLY A 15 -3.56 -3.89 -6.95
C GLY A 15 -2.90 -4.03 -5.58
N ILE A 16 -1.61 -4.41 -5.57
CA ILE A 16 -0.79 -4.54 -4.37
C ILE A 16 -0.64 -3.18 -3.69
N GLU A 17 -0.25 -2.13 -4.43
CA GLU A 17 -0.08 -0.76 -3.88
C GLU A 17 -1.37 -0.27 -3.21
N LYS A 18 -2.51 -0.35 -3.91
CA LYS A 18 -3.81 0.04 -3.36
C LYS A 18 -4.24 -0.80 -2.17
N GLY A 19 -3.86 -2.08 -2.14
CA GLY A 19 -4.13 -2.97 -1.01
C GLY A 19 -3.37 -2.52 0.25
N ILE A 20 -2.08 -2.23 0.09
CA ILE A 20 -1.20 -1.73 1.16
C ILE A 20 -1.72 -0.41 1.71
N GLU A 21 -2.07 0.55 0.85
CA GLU A 21 -2.62 1.86 1.27
C GLU A 21 -3.94 1.70 2.06
N LYS A 22 -4.84 0.81 1.63
CA LYS A 22 -6.10 0.54 2.35
C LYS A 22 -5.86 -0.01 3.75
N VAL A 23 -4.92 -0.94 3.90
CA VAL A 23 -4.56 -1.50 5.21
C VAL A 23 -3.96 -0.41 6.10
N ALA A 24 -3.00 0.36 5.58
CA ALA A 24 -2.38 1.46 6.33
C ALA A 24 -3.41 2.50 6.80
N LYS A 25 -4.37 2.86 5.94
CA LYS A 25 -5.47 3.77 6.29
C LYS A 25 -6.33 3.23 7.43
N ALA A 26 -6.75 1.96 7.34
CA ALA A 26 -7.58 1.33 8.36
C ALA A 26 -6.85 1.26 9.72
N LEU A 27 -5.55 0.96 9.73
CA LEU A 27 -4.75 0.95 10.95
C LEU A 27 -4.61 2.35 11.56
N LYS A 28 -4.41 3.38 10.72
CA LYS A 28 -4.36 4.78 11.15
C LYS A 28 -5.68 5.24 11.78
N GLU A 29 -6.82 4.88 11.16
CA GLU A 29 -8.16 5.16 11.71
C GLU A 29 -8.40 4.48 13.06
N GLN A 30 -7.76 3.34 13.32
CA GLN A 30 -7.76 2.66 14.61
C GLN A 30 -6.77 3.26 15.63
N ASN A 31 -6.13 4.39 15.32
CA ASN A 31 -5.11 5.04 16.15
C ASN A 31 -3.91 4.13 16.48
N ILE A 32 -3.59 3.19 15.59
CA ILE A 32 -2.35 2.41 15.70
C ILE A 32 -1.15 3.33 15.46
N ALA A 33 -0.08 3.13 16.23
CA ALA A 33 1.15 3.90 16.13
C ALA A 33 1.76 3.83 14.72
N ILE A 34 2.23 4.95 14.18
CA ILE A 34 2.72 5.06 12.80
C ILE A 34 3.92 4.14 12.60
N GLU A 35 4.77 3.96 13.61
CA GLU A 35 5.91 3.05 13.63
C GLU A 35 5.48 1.60 13.30
N ILE A 36 4.40 1.14 13.93
CA ILE A 36 3.85 -0.20 13.74
C ILE A 36 3.23 -0.34 12.34
N ILE A 37 2.57 0.70 11.85
CA ILE A 37 2.00 0.72 10.50
C ILE A 37 3.13 0.63 9.47
N ALA A 38 4.21 1.39 9.65
CA ALA A 38 5.37 1.39 8.75
C ALA A 38 6.04 0.01 8.70
N GLU A 39 6.28 -0.61 9.86
CA GLU A 39 6.85 -1.95 9.95
C GLU A 39 5.95 -3.02 9.29
N SER A 40 4.63 -2.92 9.50
CA SER A 40 3.69 -3.92 9.02
C SER A 40 3.39 -3.81 7.52
N THR A 41 3.45 -2.60 6.96
CA THR A 41 3.03 -2.31 5.58
C THR A 41 4.20 -2.07 4.63
N GLY A 42 5.40 -1.83 5.16
CA GLY A 42 6.57 -1.42 4.39
C GLY A 42 6.50 0.02 3.85
N LEU A 43 5.49 0.80 4.24
CA LEU A 43 5.37 2.21 3.86
C LEU A 43 6.31 3.09 4.67
N SER A 44 6.74 4.21 4.08
CA SER A 44 7.44 5.25 4.82
C SER A 44 6.50 6.01 5.75
N TYR A 45 7.07 6.60 6.81
CA TYR A 45 6.34 7.50 7.71
C TYR A 45 5.64 8.64 6.94
N GLU A 46 6.30 9.22 5.94
CA GLU A 46 5.74 10.27 5.09
C GLU A 46 4.52 9.80 4.30
N ALA A 47 4.58 8.57 3.75
CA ALA A 47 3.45 7.99 3.04
C ALA A 47 2.25 7.82 3.98
N ILE A 48 2.47 7.26 5.18
CA ILE A 48 1.41 7.04 6.18
C ILE A 48 0.82 8.36 6.70
N GLN A 49 1.63 9.42 6.82
CA GLN A 49 1.15 10.74 7.22
C GLN A 49 0.22 11.36 6.17
N ARG A 50 0.44 11.08 4.88
CA ARG A 50 -0.35 11.60 3.75
C ARG A 50 -1.65 10.84 3.47
N ILE A 51 -1.77 9.60 3.96
CA ILE A 51 -2.99 8.78 3.91
C ILE A 51 -4.06 9.33 4.85
#